data_AF-A0A366ZGD3-F1
#
_entry.id   AF-A0A366ZGD3-F1
#
_cell.length_a   1.000
_cell.length_b   1.000
_cell.length_c   1.000
_cell.angle_alpha   90.00
_cell.angle_beta   90.00
_cell.angle_gamma   90.00
#
_symmetry.space_group_name_H-M   'P 1'
#
loop_
_entity.id
_entity.type
_entity.pdbx_description
1 polymer ?
#
loop_
_entity_poly.entity_id
_entity_poly.type
_entity_poly.pdbx_seq_one_letter_code
_entity_poly.pdbx_strand_id
1 'polypeptide(L)' 'LAYFDTGRASNGGTEAVNGLIELHRRIARGFRNRDNYRLRMLVIAGGLTSPHLK' A
#
# COMPACT_ATOMS: atom_id res chain seq x y z
N LEU A 1 6.59 -32.59 -8.91
CA LEU A 1 5.18 -32.13 -8.97
C LEU A 1 4.75 -31.82 -7.54
N ALA A 2 4.62 -30.56 -7.15
CA ALA A 2 4.10 -30.20 -5.83
C ALA A 2 2.57 -30.12 -5.93
N TYR A 3 1.88 -31.09 -5.34
CA TYR A 3 0.43 -31.11 -5.19
C TYR A 3 0.07 -30.22 -3.99
N PHE A 4 -0.62 -29.10 -4.23
CA PHE A 4 -0.96 -28.15 -3.18
C PHE A 4 -2.23 -28.61 -2.44
N ASP A 5 -2.05 -29.07 -1.20
CA ASP A 5 -3.09 -29.65 -0.33
C ASP A 5 -4.07 -28.61 0.28
N THR A 6 -3.96 -27.34 -0.10
CA THR A 6 -4.80 -26.24 0.41
C THR A 6 -5.56 -25.51 -0.70
N GLY A 7 -6.13 -26.26 -1.65
CA GLY A 7 -7.19 -25.74 -2.52
C GLY A 7 -6.83 -24.47 -3.32
N ARG A 8 -5.58 -24.33 -3.79
CA ARG A 8 -5.07 -23.13 -4.50
C ARG A 8 -4.98 -21.85 -3.65
N ALA A 9 -5.06 -21.92 -2.33
CA ALA A 9 -4.87 -20.76 -1.46
C ALA A 9 -3.39 -20.35 -1.40
N SER A 10 -3.09 -19.09 -1.75
CA SER A 10 -1.75 -18.51 -1.66
C SER A 10 -1.72 -17.36 -0.67
N ASN A 11 -0.68 -17.23 0.15
CA ASN A 11 -0.48 -16.11 1.07
C ASN A 11 -0.10 -14.79 0.36
N GLY A 12 0.10 -14.81 -0.96
CA GLY A 12 0.60 -13.66 -1.72
C GLY A 12 -0.26 -12.40 -1.60
N GLY A 13 -1.58 -12.54 -1.49
CA GLY A 13 -2.48 -11.40 -1.27
C GLY A 13 -2.25 -10.72 0.09
N THR A 14 -2.09 -11.50 1.15
CA THR A 14 -1.77 -11.01 2.49
C THR A 14 -0.41 -10.33 2.52
N GLU A 15 0.58 -10.92 1.86
CA GLU A 15 1.94 -10.38 1.77
C GLU A 15 1.99 -9.06 1.00
N ALA A 16 1.21 -8.95 -0.09
CA ALA A 16 1.09 -7.69 -0.83
C ALA A 16 0.51 -6.56 0.04
N VAL A 17 -0.52 -6.84 0.84
CA VAL A 17 -1.10 -5.86 1.78
C VAL A 17 -0.12 -5.49 2.89
N ASN A 18 0.59 -6.47 3.46
CA ASN A 18 1.63 -6.21 4.46
C ASN A 18 2.76 -5.33 3.91
N GLY A 19 3.21 -5.59 2.67
CA GLY A 19 4.20 -4.77 1.98
C GLY A 19 3.75 -3.32 1.80
N LEU A 20 2.47 -3.10 1.44
CA LEU A 20 1.90 -1.74 1.37
C LEU A 20 1.90 -1.05 2.73
N ILE A 21 1.50 -1.73 3.81
CA ILE A 21 1.48 -1.16 5.17
C ILE A 21 2.90 -0.80 5.63
N GLU A 22 3.88 -1.67 5.40
CA GLU A 22 5.28 -1.40 5.73
C GLU A 22 5.86 -0.24 4.93
N LEU A 23 5.53 -0.14 3.63
CA LEU A 23 5.92 0.98 2.78
C LEU A 23 5.35 2.31 3.32
N HIS A 24 4.07 2.34 3.68
CA HIS A 24 3.45 3.54 4.26
C HIS A 24 4.15 3.94 5.57
N ARG A 25 4.44 2.98 6.47
CA ARG A 25 5.20 3.27 7.70
C ARG A 25 6.61 3.78 7.44
N ARG A 26 7.31 3.25 6.44
CA ARG A 26 8.65 3.72 6.05
C ARG A 26 8.60 5.16 5.57
N ILE A 27 7.65 5.50 4.71
CA ILE A 27 7.48 6.84 4.13
C ILE A 27 7.00 7.85 5.18
N ALA A 28 6.16 7.43 6.13
CA ALA A 28 5.65 8.30 7.19
C ALA A 28 6.76 8.93 8.07
N ARG A 29 7.91 8.27 8.18
CA ARG A 29 9.03 8.75 9.00
C ARG A 29 9.63 10.03 8.39
N GLY A 30 9.66 11.10 9.17
CA GLY A 30 10.23 12.40 8.78
C GLY A 30 9.21 13.47 8.39
N PHE A 31 7.92 13.12 8.25
CA PHE A 31 6.88 14.12 8.07
C PHE A 31 6.54 14.80 9.41
N ARG A 32 6.84 16.10 9.51
CA ARG A 32 6.41 16.95 10.64
C ARG A 32 5.08 17.65 10.38
N ASN A 33 4.68 17.77 9.11
CA ASN A 33 3.43 18.41 8.69
C ASN A 33 2.39 17.35 8.30
N ARG A 34 1.20 17.43 8.92
CA ARG A 34 0.10 16.48 8.74
C ARG A 34 -0.48 16.47 7.32
N ASP A 35 -0.56 17.64 6.68
CA ASP A 35 -1.09 17.76 5.32
C ASP A 35 -0.17 17.10 4.30
N ASN A 36 1.13 17.30 4.44
CA ASN A 36 2.14 16.64 3.60
C ASN A 36 2.13 15.12 3.79
N TYR A 37 1.98 14.65 5.03
CA TYR A 37 1.78 13.23 5.33
C TYR A 37 0.53 12.69 4.61
N ARG A 38 -0.61 13.37 4.76
CA ARG A 38 -1.87 12.94 4.15
C ARG A 38 -1.81 12.87 2.63
N LEU A 39 -1.23 13.88 1.97
CA LEU A 39 -1.03 13.89 0.52
C LEU A 39 -0.16 12.70 0.09
N ARG A 40 0.93 12.42 0.81
CA ARG A 40 1.82 11.30 0.49
C ARG A 40 1.12 9.95 0.61
N MET A 41 0.30 9.76 1.65
CA MET A 41 -0.51 8.55 1.83
C MET A 41 -1.53 8.39 0.71
N LEU A 42 -2.19 9.48 0.29
CA LEU A 42 -3.16 9.46 -0.81
C LEU A 42 -2.54 9.09 -2.16
N VAL A 43 -1.32 9.57 -2.44
CA VAL A 43 -0.58 9.20 -3.67
C VAL A 43 -0.29 7.70 -3.71
N ILE A 44 0.21 7.13 -2.61
CA ILE A 44 0.58 5.71 -2.55
C ILE A 44 -0.66 4.81 -2.63
N ALA A 45 -1.77 5.24 -2.00
CA ALA A 45 -3.04 4.53 -2.06
C ALA A 45 -3.80 4.73 -3.39
N GLY A 46 -3.30 5.55 -4.31
CA GLY A 46 -3.99 5.90 -5.56
C GLY A 46 -5.24 6.77 -5.38
N GLY A 47 -5.44 7.33 -4.18
CA GLY A 47 -6.60 8.16 -3.82
C GLY A 47 -6.39 9.66 -4.04
N LEU A 48 -5.26 10.09 -4.63
CA LEU A 48 -5.05 11.49 -4.97
C LEU A 48 -5.73 11.82 -6.30
N THR A 49 -6.92 12.43 -6.24
CA THR A 49 -7.59 12.96 -7.42
C THR A 49 -6.92 14.26 -7.86
N SER A 50 -6.32 14.28 -9.05
CA SER A 50 -5.81 15.53 -9.63
C SER A 50 -6.97 16.30 -10.28
N PRO A 51 -7.13 17.60 -10.01
CA PRO A 51 -8.13 18.43 -10.70
C PRO A 51 -7.89 18.55 -12.22
N HIS A 52 -6.72 18.16 -12.71
CA HIS A 52 -6.36 18.16 -14.14
C HIS A 52 -6.57 16.79 -14.82
N LEU A 53 -6.90 15.73 -14.07
CA LEU A 53 -7.36 14.46 -14.62
C LEU A 53 -8.90 14.51 -14.64
N LYS A 54 -9.44 15.11 -15.70
CA LYS A 54 -10.84 14.98 -16.11
C LYS A 54 -10.92 14.06 -17.32
#